data_AF-A0A2N3WZR7-F1
#
_entry.id   AF-A0A2N3WZR7-F1
#
_cell.length_a   1.000
_cell.length_b   1.000
_cell.length_c   1.000
_cell.angle_alpha   90.00
_cell.angle_beta   90.00
_cell.angle_gamma   90.00
#
_symmetry.space_group_name_H-M   'P 1'
#
loop_
_entity.id
_entity.type
_entity.pdbx_description
1 polymer ?
#
loop_
_entity_poly.entity_id
_entity_poly.type
_entity_poly.pdbx_seq_one_letter_code
_entity_poly.pdbx_strand_id
1 'polypeptide(L)'
;MKFAVTLGSAVIAAFAFAIATPAVAGAQPSNCHDSYTPCLPVVSDVDCEGGSGNGPVYTGRVTVIGPDDYGLDRDGDGIGCE
;
A
#
# COMPACT_ATOMS: atom_id res chain seq x y z
N MET A 1 -51.74 21.12 36.21
CA MET A 1 -51.08 20.93 34.90
C MET A 1 -49.62 20.62 35.14
N LYS A 2 -49.27 19.35 34.97
CA LYS A 2 -48.09 18.69 35.52
C LYS A 2 -47.33 18.09 34.34
N PHE A 3 -46.29 18.77 33.88
CA PHE A 3 -45.38 18.26 32.86
C PHE A 3 -43.96 18.69 33.20
N ALA A 4 -43.33 17.91 34.09
CA ALA A 4 -41.90 17.94 34.29
C ALA A 4 -41.28 16.98 33.26
N VAL A 5 -40.68 17.54 32.22
CA VAL A 5 -39.88 16.81 31.23
C VAL A 5 -38.53 16.50 31.89
N THR A 6 -38.34 15.24 32.27
CA THR A 6 -37.08 14.73 32.82
C THR A 6 -36.31 13.95 31.77
N LEU A 7 -35.16 14.52 31.40
CA LEU A 7 -33.87 13.86 31.14
C LEU A 7 -33.79 12.88 29.95
N GLY A 8 -33.12 13.36 28.89
CA GLY A 8 -32.71 12.58 27.74
C GLY A 8 -31.75 11.44 28.10
N SER A 9 -32.04 10.27 27.56
CA SER A 9 -31.17 9.11 27.61
C SER A 9 -30.24 9.15 26.39
N ALA A 10 -29.03 9.65 26.60
CA ALA A 10 -27.91 9.43 25.70
C ALA A 10 -27.37 8.02 25.96
N VAL A 11 -27.65 7.07 25.06
CA VAL A 11 -26.93 5.79 25.01
C VAL A 11 -26.17 5.74 23.69
N ILE A 12 -24.95 6.27 23.75
CA ILE A 12 -23.89 6.02 22.78
C ILE A 12 -23.37 4.61 23.12
N ALA A 13 -23.95 3.58 22.52
CA ALA A 13 -23.44 2.22 22.62
C ALA A 13 -22.49 1.96 21.44
N ALA A 14 -21.22 1.85 21.80
CA ALA A 14 -20.04 1.72 20.95
C ALA A 14 -20.21 0.76 19.76
N PHE A 15 -20.10 1.29 18.54
CA PHE A 15 -19.62 0.52 17.41
C PHE A 15 -18.14 0.21 17.68
N ALA A 16 -17.86 -0.98 18.20
CA ALA A 16 -16.52 -1.54 18.18
C ALA A 16 -16.17 -1.88 16.73
N PHE A 17 -15.76 -0.87 15.98
CA PHE A 17 -15.12 -1.05 14.68
C PHE A 17 -13.73 -1.61 15.00
N ALA A 18 -13.63 -2.94 15.04
CA ALA A 18 -12.36 -3.63 15.04
C ALA A 18 -11.68 -3.30 13.69
N ILE A 19 -10.90 -2.24 13.68
CA ILE A 19 -9.90 -1.98 12.64
C ILE A 19 -8.87 -3.09 12.76
N ALA A 20 -9.15 -4.20 12.07
CA ALA A 20 -8.15 -5.19 11.74
C ALA A 20 -7.11 -4.48 10.89
N THR A 21 -5.98 -4.12 11.48
CA THR A 21 -4.79 -3.76 10.73
C THR A 21 -4.44 -4.97 9.87
N PRO A 22 -4.39 -4.86 8.53
CA PRO A 22 -3.79 -5.91 7.74
C PRO A 22 -2.34 -6.02 8.21
N ALA A 23 -2.01 -7.14 8.85
CA ALA A 23 -0.63 -7.51 9.04
C ALA A 23 -0.05 -7.67 7.63
N VAL A 24 0.73 -6.67 7.19
CA VAL A 24 1.59 -6.82 6.02
C VAL A 24 2.62 -7.86 6.43
N ALA A 25 2.28 -9.13 6.17
CA ALA A 25 3.27 -10.17 6.07
C ALA A 25 4.17 -9.74 4.93
N GLY A 26 5.30 -9.10 5.26
CA GLY A 26 6.37 -8.84 4.31
C GLY A 26 6.79 -10.19 3.78
N ALA A 27 6.25 -10.56 2.61
CA ALA A 27 6.69 -11.72 1.89
C ALA A 27 8.19 -11.51 1.70
N GLN A 28 9.03 -12.30 2.38
CA GLN A 28 10.44 -12.30 2.08
C GLN A 28 10.55 -12.87 0.66
N PRO A 29 10.89 -12.05 -0.35
CA PRO A 29 10.96 -12.57 -1.70
C PRO A 29 12.28 -13.34 -1.79
N SER A 30 12.22 -14.66 -1.66
CA SER A 30 13.32 -15.56 -2.03
C SER A 30 13.55 -15.63 -3.54
N ASN A 31 12.83 -14.81 -4.30
CA ASN A 31 12.73 -14.81 -5.75
C ASN A 31 12.72 -13.34 -6.16
N CYS A 32 13.89 -12.89 -6.60
CA CYS A 32 14.14 -11.56 -7.14
C CYS A 32 13.62 -11.47 -8.55
N HIS A 33 13.10 -10.31 -8.92
CA HIS A 33 12.86 -9.98 -10.31
C HIS A 33 14.18 -9.54 -10.95
N ASP A 34 14.73 -10.36 -11.83
CA ASP A 34 16.07 -10.14 -12.41
C ASP A 34 16.17 -8.88 -13.30
N SER A 35 15.05 -8.32 -13.74
CA SER A 35 15.04 -7.08 -14.53
C SER A 35 15.36 -5.81 -13.74
N TYR A 36 15.50 -5.87 -12.40
CA TYR A 36 15.64 -4.69 -11.55
C TYR A 36 16.82 -4.79 -10.57
N THR A 37 17.51 -3.65 -10.36
CA THR A 37 18.52 -3.50 -9.31
C THR A 37 18.32 -2.21 -8.50
N PRO A 38 18.25 -2.25 -7.16
CA PRO A 38 18.33 -3.45 -6.31
C PRO A 38 17.17 -4.43 -6.56
N CYS A 39 17.37 -5.68 -6.16
CA CYS A 39 16.39 -6.76 -6.36
C CYS A 39 15.00 -6.35 -5.84
N LEU A 40 13.99 -6.50 -6.70
CA LEU A 40 12.59 -6.33 -6.35
C LEU A 40 11.90 -7.68 -6.11
N PRO A 41 10.88 -7.72 -5.22
CA PRO A 41 10.07 -8.91 -5.02
C PRO A 41 9.29 -9.28 -6.29
N VAL A 42 9.19 -10.57 -6.58
CA VAL A 42 8.25 -11.05 -7.61
C VAL A 42 6.82 -11.04 -7.07
N VAL A 43 6.11 -9.94 -7.31
CA VAL A 43 4.70 -9.72 -6.94
C VAL A 43 3.89 -9.24 -8.15
N SER A 44 2.58 -9.00 -7.97
CA SER A 44 1.69 -8.55 -9.05
C SER A 44 1.98 -7.14 -9.55
N ASP A 45 2.47 -6.28 -8.66
CA ASP A 45 2.73 -4.87 -8.96
C ASP A 45 3.71 -4.31 -7.92
N VAL A 46 4.58 -3.40 -8.35
CA VAL A 46 5.50 -2.65 -7.50
C VAL A 46 5.37 -1.20 -7.94
N ASP A 47 5.13 -0.31 -7.00
CA ASP A 47 4.94 1.11 -7.28
C ASP A 47 6.11 1.97 -6.81
N CYS A 48 6.24 3.17 -7.37
CA CYS A 48 7.19 4.15 -6.89
C CYS A 48 6.71 4.80 -5.59
N GLU A 49 7.60 4.87 -4.60
CA GLU A 49 7.38 5.58 -3.34
C GLU A 49 7.06 7.06 -3.61
N GLY A 50 6.03 7.60 -2.96
CA GLY A 50 5.54 8.96 -3.21
C GLY A 50 4.68 9.12 -4.47
N GLY A 51 4.49 8.05 -5.24
CA GLY A 51 3.55 7.99 -6.37
C GLY A 51 2.08 7.86 -5.95
N SER A 52 1.19 7.81 -6.94
CA SER A 52 -0.25 7.57 -6.77
C SER A 52 -0.66 6.10 -6.93
N GLY A 53 0.33 5.20 -6.98
CA GLY A 53 0.12 3.77 -7.13
C GLY A 53 -0.60 3.13 -5.94
N ASN A 54 -1.17 1.93 -6.13
CA ASN A 54 -1.94 1.19 -5.11
C ASN A 54 -1.49 -0.27 -4.98
N GLY A 55 -0.32 -0.57 -5.50
CA GLY A 55 0.31 -1.86 -5.51
C GLY A 55 0.64 -2.34 -4.10
N PRO A 56 0.86 -3.66 -3.93
CA PRO A 56 1.15 -4.26 -2.64
C PRO A 56 2.53 -3.87 -2.09
N VAL A 57 3.44 -3.37 -2.93
CA VAL A 57 4.81 -3.02 -2.59
C VAL A 57 5.18 -1.69 -3.23
N TYR A 58 5.98 -0.90 -2.51
CA TYR A 58 6.57 0.35 -3.02
C TYR A 58 8.10 0.28 -2.98
N THR A 59 8.75 0.97 -3.91
CA THR A 59 10.21 1.08 -4.00
C THR A 59 10.65 2.51 -4.31
N GLY A 60 11.89 2.84 -3.92
CA GLY A 60 12.56 4.05 -4.39
C GLY A 60 13.18 3.86 -5.78
N ARG A 61 14.13 4.72 -6.13
CA ARG A 61 14.87 4.65 -7.40
C ARG A 61 15.46 3.25 -7.63
N VAL A 62 15.22 2.71 -8.82
CA VAL A 62 15.75 1.42 -9.27
C VAL A 62 16.38 1.59 -10.66
N THR A 63 17.25 0.67 -11.04
CA THR A 63 17.72 0.54 -12.42
C THR A 63 17.00 -0.63 -13.06
N VAL A 64 16.48 -0.41 -14.27
CA VAL A 64 15.81 -1.41 -15.10
C VAL A 64 16.83 -1.94 -16.10
N ILE A 65 17.19 -3.21 -15.96
CA ILE A 65 18.21 -3.91 -16.77
C ILE A 65 17.61 -4.93 -17.74
N GLY A 66 16.30 -5.17 -17.65
CA GLY A 66 15.54 -6.10 -18.49
C GLY A 66 14.16 -5.52 -18.85
N PRO A 67 13.17 -6.37 -19.11
CA PRO A 67 11.79 -5.93 -19.30
C PRO A 67 11.26 -5.17 -18.08
N ASP A 68 10.55 -4.06 -18.32
CA ASP A 68 9.88 -3.29 -17.28
C ASP A 68 8.47 -3.85 -16.98
N ASP A 69 8.42 -5.02 -16.34
CA ASP A 69 7.17 -5.72 -16.01
C ASP A 69 6.30 -4.99 -14.97
N TYR A 70 6.91 -4.13 -14.14
CA TYR A 70 6.26 -3.28 -13.14
C TYR A 70 5.98 -1.85 -13.63
N GLY A 71 6.38 -1.48 -14.84
CA GLY A 71 6.10 -0.16 -15.39
C GLY A 71 6.74 0.99 -14.60
N LEU A 72 7.91 0.75 -13.98
CA LEU A 72 8.63 1.70 -13.14
C LEU A 72 9.43 2.73 -13.95
N ASP A 73 9.79 2.40 -15.20
CA ASP A 73 10.60 3.19 -16.14
C ASP A 73 9.76 3.50 -17.38
N ARG A 74 8.93 4.54 -17.29
CA ARG A 74 7.91 4.85 -18.31
C ARG A 74 8.49 5.46 -19.58
N ASP A 75 9.62 6.14 -19.49
CA ASP A 75 10.33 6.75 -20.60
C ASP A 75 11.41 5.83 -21.19
N GLY A 76 11.78 4.76 -20.49
CA GLY A 76 12.61 3.68 -21.01
C GLY A 76 14.09 4.03 -21.04
N ASP A 77 14.55 4.85 -20.10
CA ASP A 77 15.94 5.30 -20.02
C ASP A 77 16.84 4.36 -19.17
N GLY A 78 16.22 3.32 -18.60
CA GLY A 78 16.85 2.33 -17.73
C GLY A 78 16.79 2.70 -16.25
N ILE A 79 16.13 3.79 -15.86
CA ILE A 79 16.03 4.25 -14.49
C ILE A 79 14.55 4.39 -14.08
N GLY A 80 14.13 3.54 -13.16
CA GLY A 80 12.78 3.56 -12.62
C GLY A 80 12.64 4.45 -11.39
N CYS A 81 11.43 4.94 -11.17
CA CYS A 81 11.03 5.76 -10.02
C CYS A 81 11.86 7.04 -9.88
N GLU A 82 11.77 7.87 -10.92
CA GLU A 82 12.42 9.16 -11.02
C GLU A 82 11.67 10.32 -10.36
#